data_AF-A0A1G5TUM2-F1
#
_entry.id   AF-A0A1G5TUM2-F1
#
_cell.length_a   1.000
_cell.length_b   1.000
_cell.length_c   1.000
_cell.angle_alpha   90.00
_cell.angle_beta   90.00
_cell.angle_gamma   90.00
#
_symmetry.space_group_name_H-M   'P 1'
#
loop_
_entity.id
_entity.type
_entity.pdbx_description
1 polymer ?
#
loop_
_entity_poly.entity_id
_entity_poly.type
_entity_poly.pdbx_seq_one_letter_code
_entity_poly.pdbx_strand_id
1 'polypeptide(L)'
;MTPSTRRAALGAILAAPLASVPSVAAPTSDLAAACNAAAKRWALVTDQSLPAEAFTDEQVDAEIDHCTAVLERCVKEPSQSAQDLAAKARLLIAEHDDGDEFVGHRALIALLNEVVALCG
;
A
#
# COMPACT_ATOMS: atom_id res chain seq x y z
N MET A 1 44.52 -41.39 -48.80
CA MET A 1 44.22 -39.94 -48.80
C MET A 1 43.42 -39.69 -47.54
N THR A 2 43.77 -38.89 -46.53
CA THR A 2 44.80 -37.90 -46.20
C THR A 2 44.74 -37.75 -44.67
N PRO A 3 45.85 -37.58 -43.93
CA PRO A 3 45.82 -37.33 -42.49
C PRO A 3 45.64 -35.83 -42.22
N SER A 4 45.02 -35.42 -41.10
CA SER A 4 45.46 -34.20 -40.40
C SER A 4 44.89 -34.06 -38.99
N THR A 5 45.84 -33.77 -38.11
CA THR A 5 45.83 -33.55 -36.68
C THR A 5 45.29 -32.15 -36.30
N ARG A 6 45.03 -31.99 -34.99
CA ARG A 6 45.02 -30.75 -34.17
C ARG A 6 43.66 -30.05 -34.05
N ARG A 7 43.29 -29.40 -32.94
CA ARG A 7 43.63 -29.39 -31.49
C ARG A 7 42.70 -28.29 -30.94
N ALA A 8 42.12 -28.50 -29.76
CA ALA A 8 41.77 -27.49 -28.76
C ALA A 8 41.08 -26.16 -29.20
N ALA A 9 39.84 -25.96 -28.75
CA ALA A 9 39.35 -24.65 -28.33
C ALA A 9 38.19 -24.79 -27.31
N LEU A 10 38.43 -25.47 -26.19
CA LEU A 10 37.63 -25.24 -24.97
C LEU A 10 38.21 -23.99 -24.30
N GLY A 11 37.84 -22.84 -24.85
CA GLY A 11 38.23 -21.52 -24.35
C GLY A 11 37.05 -20.86 -23.68
N ALA A 12 37.14 -20.76 -22.35
CA ALA A 12 36.56 -19.71 -21.51
C ALA A 12 35.07 -19.36 -21.72
N ILE A 13 34.19 -20.00 -20.94
CA ILE A 13 32.94 -19.35 -20.54
C ILE A 13 33.33 -18.22 -19.60
N LEU A 14 33.42 -17.01 -20.16
CA LEU A 14 33.58 -15.78 -19.41
C LEU A 14 32.45 -15.68 -18.38
N ALA A 15 32.81 -15.66 -17.11
CA ALA A 15 31.93 -15.18 -16.05
C ALA A 15 31.58 -13.72 -16.36
N ALA A 16 30.43 -13.51 -16.97
CA ALA A 16 29.87 -12.18 -17.11
C ALA A 16 29.62 -11.62 -15.69
N PRO A 17 30.07 -10.40 -15.37
CA PRO A 17 29.69 -9.76 -14.12
C PRO A 17 28.17 -9.64 -14.13
N LEU A 18 27.50 -10.17 -13.10
CA LEU A 18 26.13 -9.78 -12.79
C LEU A 18 26.19 -8.28 -12.49
N ALA A 19 25.95 -7.46 -13.52
CA ALA A 19 25.74 -6.04 -13.34
C ALA A 19 24.55 -5.93 -12.38
N SER A 20 24.80 -5.47 -11.15
CA SER A 20 23.74 -5.07 -10.23
C SER A 20 22.86 -4.06 -10.96
N VAL A 21 21.69 -4.51 -11.38
CA VAL A 21 20.66 -3.62 -11.91
C VAL A 21 20.33 -2.69 -10.75
N PRO A 22 20.49 -1.36 -10.89
CA PRO A 22 20.06 -0.46 -9.85
C PRO A 22 18.57 -0.73 -9.61
N SER A 23 18.23 -1.09 -8.38
CA SER A 23 16.84 -1.22 -7.93
C SER A 23 16.23 0.16 -8.06
N VAL A 24 15.58 0.44 -9.19
CA VAL A 24 14.71 1.60 -9.34
C VAL A 24 13.63 1.40 -8.30
N ALA A 25 13.65 2.22 -7.25
CA ALA A 25 12.59 2.24 -6.26
C ALA A 25 11.27 2.32 -7.03
N ALA A 26 10.35 1.37 -6.78
CA ALA A 26 9.05 1.39 -7.42
C ALA A 26 8.45 2.79 -7.22
N PRO A 27 7.90 3.44 -8.26
CA PRO A 27 7.29 4.74 -8.10
C PRO A 27 6.28 4.65 -6.96
N THR A 28 6.40 5.54 -5.97
CA THR A 28 5.45 5.61 -4.86
C THR A 28 4.08 5.84 -5.46
N SER A 29 3.18 4.88 -5.28
CA SER A 29 1.82 5.01 -5.79
C SER A 29 1.13 6.22 -5.17
N ASP A 30 0.65 7.12 -6.02
CA ASP A 30 -0.11 8.31 -5.60
C ASP A 30 -1.35 7.91 -4.81
N LEU A 31 -2.07 6.88 -5.26
CA LEU A 31 -3.24 6.35 -4.58
C LEU A 31 -2.87 5.82 -3.19
N ALA A 32 -1.79 5.05 -3.08
CA ALA A 32 -1.33 4.55 -1.79
C ALA A 32 -0.94 5.70 -0.84
N ALA A 33 -0.27 6.73 -1.36
CA ALA A 33 0.09 7.91 -0.58
C ALA A 33 -1.17 8.65 -0.08
N ALA A 34 -2.15 8.87 -0.96
CA ALA A 34 -3.42 9.51 -0.61
C ALA A 34 -4.19 8.72 0.45
N CYS A 35 -4.30 7.39 0.30
CA CYS A 35 -5.00 6.55 1.27
C CYS A 35 -4.35 6.59 2.65
N ASN A 36 -3.02 6.43 2.72
CA ASN A 36 -2.32 6.45 4.01
C ASN A 36 -2.39 7.84 4.67
N ALA A 37 -2.34 8.92 3.89
CA ALA A 37 -2.48 10.27 4.41
C ALA A 37 -3.89 10.52 4.97
N ALA A 38 -4.94 10.13 4.23
CA ALA A 38 -6.32 10.22 4.67
C ALA A 38 -6.57 9.39 5.93
N ALA A 39 -6.10 8.13 5.98
CA ALA A 39 -6.24 7.27 7.15
C ALA A 39 -5.63 7.90 8.40
N LYS A 40 -4.43 8.49 8.28
CA LYS A 40 -3.74 9.14 9.40
C LYS A 40 -4.48 10.40 9.88
N ARG A 41 -5.01 11.21 8.96
CA ARG A 41 -5.80 12.41 9.30
C ARG A 41 -7.10 12.02 9.99
N TRP A 42 -7.80 11.04 9.44
CA TRP A 42 -9.08 10.57 9.98
C TRP A 42 -8.92 9.95 11.38
N ALA A 43 -7.89 9.12 11.58
CA ALA A 43 -7.57 8.56 12.90
C ALA A 43 -7.26 9.64 13.95
N LEU A 44 -6.71 10.79 13.55
CA LEU A 44 -6.46 11.90 14.46
C LEU A 44 -7.76 12.61 14.85
N VAL A 45 -8.68 12.81 13.90
CA VAL A 45 -9.97 13.48 14.16
C VAL A 45 -10.89 12.62 15.03
N THR A 46 -10.79 11.30 14.89
CA THR A 46 -11.61 10.31 15.61
C THR A 46 -10.97 9.78 16.90
N ASP A 47 -9.77 10.28 17.26
CA ASP A 47 -9.07 9.86 18.47
C ASP A 47 -9.83 10.29 19.73
N GLN A 48 -10.46 9.31 20.38
CA GLN A 48 -11.24 9.52 21.61
C GLN A 48 -10.42 9.99 22.81
N SER A 49 -9.08 9.96 22.73
CA SER A 49 -8.20 10.51 23.77
C SER A 49 -8.11 12.03 23.71
N LEU A 50 -8.54 12.66 22.61
CA LEU A 50 -8.58 14.11 22.47
C LEU A 50 -9.84 14.69 23.14
N PRO A 51 -9.77 15.95 23.62
CA PRO A 51 -10.96 16.68 24.06
C PRO A 51 -12.04 16.75 22.97
N ALA A 52 -13.32 16.73 23.34
CA ALA A 52 -14.42 16.82 22.38
C ALA A 52 -14.36 18.09 21.51
N GLU A 53 -13.89 19.19 22.09
CA GLU A 53 -13.66 20.48 21.42
C GLU A 53 -12.27 20.61 20.74
N ALA A 54 -11.52 19.52 20.56
CA ALA A 54 -10.21 19.56 19.90
C ALA A 54 -10.28 20.02 18.44
N PHE A 55 -11.42 19.77 17.78
CA PHE A 55 -11.72 20.19 16.42
C PHE A 55 -13.04 20.96 16.40
N THR A 56 -13.12 21.98 15.55
CA THR A 56 -14.42 22.61 15.25
C THR A 56 -15.22 21.76 14.28
N ASP A 57 -16.54 21.94 14.25
CA ASP A 57 -17.42 21.25 13.30
C ASP A 57 -16.95 21.44 11.85
N GLU A 58 -16.52 22.66 11.47
CA GLU A 58 -16.00 22.93 10.13
C GLU A 58 -14.70 22.18 9.82
N GLN A 59 -13.85 21.94 10.82
CA GLN A 59 -12.64 21.15 10.65
C GLN A 59 -12.99 19.67 10.47
N VAL A 60 -13.95 19.15 11.24
CA VAL A 60 -14.44 17.77 11.10
C VAL A 60 -15.07 17.57 9.72
N ASP A 61 -15.95 18.47 9.29
CA ASP A 61 -16.59 18.42 7.97
C ASP A 61 -15.56 18.42 6.83
N ALA A 62 -14.53 19.26 6.92
CA ALA A 62 -13.46 19.28 5.92
C ALA A 62 -12.66 17.96 5.86
N GLU A 63 -12.50 17.28 7.00
CA GLU A 63 -11.83 15.98 7.08
C GLU A 63 -12.74 14.85 6.57
N ILE A 64 -14.06 14.93 6.82
CA ILE A 64 -15.07 14.03 6.23
C ILE A 64 -15.05 14.15 4.70
N ASP A 65 -15.12 15.36 4.16
CA ASP A 65 -15.07 15.62 2.71
C ASP A 65 -13.79 15.07 2.10
N HIS A 66 -12.66 15.29 2.77
CA HIS A 66 -11.37 14.78 2.31
C HIS A 66 -11.32 13.24 2.31
N CYS A 67 -11.74 12.60 3.41
CA CYS A 67 -11.78 11.14 3.52
C CYS A 67 -12.69 10.54 2.44
N THR A 68 -13.89 11.12 2.28
CA THR A 68 -14.88 10.71 1.27
C THR A 68 -14.30 10.80 -0.15
N ALA A 69 -13.63 11.89 -0.49
CA ALA A 69 -13.00 12.04 -1.81
C ALA A 69 -11.95 10.96 -2.09
N VAL A 70 -11.17 10.55 -1.09
CA VAL A 70 -10.17 9.47 -1.24
C VAL A 70 -10.83 8.09 -1.31
N LEU A 71 -11.90 7.84 -0.54
CA LEU A 71 -12.71 6.62 -0.65
C LEU A 71 -13.33 6.48 -2.04
N GLU A 72 -13.88 7.56 -2.60
CA GLU A 72 -14.38 7.55 -3.98
C GLU A 72 -13.30 7.19 -5.00
N ARG A 73 -12.08 7.70 -4.82
CA ARG A 73 -10.92 7.30 -5.64
C ARG A 73 -10.62 5.81 -5.49
N CYS A 74 -10.68 5.27 -4.27
CA CYS A 74 -10.45 3.84 -4.02
C CYS A 74 -11.42 2.94 -4.79
N VAL A 75 -12.67 3.37 -4.96
CA VAL A 75 -13.69 2.67 -5.75
C VAL A 75 -13.40 2.77 -7.25
N LYS A 76 -13.00 3.95 -7.73
CA LYS A 76 -12.80 4.24 -9.17
C LYS A 76 -11.47 3.72 -9.72
N GLU A 77 -10.41 3.74 -8.92
CA GLU A 77 -9.05 3.41 -9.33
C GLU A 77 -8.67 1.99 -8.89
N PRO A 78 -8.46 1.02 -9.79
CA PRO A 78 -8.05 -0.32 -9.40
C PRO A 78 -6.63 -0.33 -8.83
N SER A 79 -6.41 -1.13 -7.77
CA SER A 79 -5.08 -1.30 -7.16
C SER A 79 -4.11 -1.92 -8.17
N GLN A 80 -2.92 -1.32 -8.33
CA GLN A 80 -1.88 -1.80 -9.25
C GLN A 80 -0.77 -2.59 -8.53
N SER A 81 -0.80 -2.59 -7.19
CA SER A 81 0.22 -3.20 -6.35
C SER A 81 -0.34 -3.69 -5.02
N ALA A 82 0.41 -4.56 -4.33
CA ALA A 82 0.13 -4.94 -2.94
C ALA A 82 0.16 -3.72 -2.00
N GLN A 83 1.02 -2.74 -2.28
CA GLN A 83 1.08 -1.50 -1.53
C GLN A 83 -0.23 -0.70 -1.61
N ASP A 84 -0.87 -0.66 -2.79
CA ASP A 84 -2.18 -0.01 -2.96
C ASP A 84 -3.26 -0.73 -2.17
N LEU A 85 -3.29 -2.06 -2.22
CA LEU A 85 -4.24 -2.87 -1.45
C LEU A 85 -4.08 -2.64 0.05
N ALA A 86 -2.84 -2.67 0.55
CA ALA A 86 -2.55 -2.37 1.95
C ALA A 86 -2.99 -0.96 2.35
N ALA A 87 -2.75 0.04 1.49
CA ALA A 87 -3.12 1.42 1.77
C ALA A 87 -4.64 1.63 1.80
N LYS A 88 -5.38 1.04 0.85
CA LYS A 88 -6.85 1.05 0.86
C LYS A 88 -7.43 0.36 2.09
N ALA A 89 -6.87 -0.81 2.46
CA ALA A 89 -7.31 -1.54 3.63
C ALA A 89 -7.12 -0.72 4.92
N ARG A 90 -5.98 -0.04 5.07
CA ARG A 90 -5.74 0.88 6.21
C ARG A 90 -6.72 2.04 6.26
N LEU A 91 -7.07 2.62 5.11
CA LEU A 91 -8.08 3.69 5.06
C LEU A 91 -9.47 3.17 5.49
N LEU A 92 -9.89 2.01 4.98
CA LEU A 92 -11.17 1.41 5.35
C LEU A 92 -11.23 1.03 6.83
N ILE A 93 -10.13 0.51 7.39
CA ILE A 93 -10.04 0.26 8.84
C ILE A 93 -10.20 1.57 9.59
N ALA A 94 -9.46 2.62 9.24
CA ALA A 94 -9.52 3.90 9.95
C ALA A 94 -10.94 4.50 9.92
N GLU A 95 -11.67 4.35 8.81
CA GLU A 95 -13.01 4.92 8.69
C GLU A 95 -14.10 4.11 9.43
N HIS A 96 -13.92 2.80 9.58
CA HIS A 96 -14.88 1.93 10.31
C HIS A 96 -14.48 1.66 11.78
N ASP A 97 -13.29 2.05 12.24
CA ASP A 97 -12.85 1.78 13.62
C ASP A 97 -13.33 2.88 14.57
N ASP A 98 -14.66 3.02 14.69
CA ASP A 98 -15.33 3.98 15.59
C ASP A 98 -15.69 3.38 16.96
N GLY A 99 -15.16 2.19 17.29
CA GLY A 99 -15.53 1.42 18.48
C GLY A 99 -16.67 0.41 18.24
N ASP A 100 -16.93 0.13 16.97
CA ASP A 100 -18.05 -0.61 16.40
C ASP A 100 -18.58 -1.82 17.20
N GLU A 101 -19.85 -1.70 17.63
CA GLU A 101 -20.58 -2.73 18.37
C GLU A 101 -21.01 -3.91 17.47
N PHE A 102 -21.00 -3.71 16.14
CA PHE A 102 -21.52 -4.66 15.19
C PHE A 102 -20.49 -5.75 14.82
N VAL A 103 -20.90 -7.02 14.95
CA VAL A 103 -20.06 -8.19 14.60
C VAL A 103 -19.58 -8.15 13.15
N GLY A 104 -20.41 -7.66 12.23
CA GLY A 104 -20.07 -7.57 10.80
C GLY A 104 -18.90 -6.62 10.53
N HIS A 105 -18.90 -5.43 11.15
CA HIS A 105 -17.82 -4.46 10.99
C HIS A 105 -16.52 -4.95 11.61
N ARG A 106 -16.58 -5.58 12.80
CA ARG A 106 -15.40 -6.24 13.40
C ARG A 106 -14.83 -7.36 12.52
N ALA A 107 -15.68 -8.15 11.87
CA ALA A 107 -15.24 -9.18 10.93
C ALA A 107 -14.59 -8.57 9.68
N LEU A 108 -15.14 -7.45 9.16
CA LEU A 108 -14.53 -6.69 8.07
C LEU A 108 -13.15 -6.15 8.46
N ILE A 109 -13.02 -5.49 9.62
CA ILE A 109 -11.75 -4.99 10.14
C ILE A 109 -10.73 -6.11 10.30
N ALA A 110 -11.14 -7.28 10.83
CA ALA A 110 -10.26 -8.44 10.94
C ALA A 110 -9.75 -8.90 9.56
N LEU A 111 -10.65 -9.03 8.57
CA LEU A 111 -10.28 -9.39 7.20
C LEU A 111 -9.33 -8.36 6.57
N LEU A 112 -9.58 -7.06 6.77
CA LEU A 112 -8.74 -6.00 6.22
C LEU A 112 -7.33 -6.01 6.85
N ASN A 113 -7.22 -6.31 8.15
CA ASN A 113 -5.92 -6.49 8.81
C ASN A 113 -5.14 -7.67 8.24
N GLU A 114 -5.81 -8.79 7.92
CA GLU A 114 -5.17 -9.91 7.22
C GLU A 114 -4.68 -9.50 5.83
N VAL A 115 -5.47 -8.73 5.07
CA VAL A 115 -5.05 -8.17 3.78
C VAL A 115 -3.79 -7.31 3.92
N VAL A 116 -3.73 -6.43 4.94
CA VAL A 116 -2.54 -5.61 5.22
C VAL A 116 -1.32 -6.49 5.51
N ALA A 117 -1.48 -7.54 6.32
CA ALA A 117 -0.40 -8.46 6.67
C ALA A 117 0.13 -9.25 5.46
N LEU A 118 -0.75 -9.64 4.53
CA LEU A 118 -0.37 -10.36 3.31
C LEU A 118 0.30 -9.48 2.25
N CYS A 119 0.09 -8.17 2.32
CA CYS A 119 0.65 -7.19 1.38
C CYS A 119 1.93 -6.51 1.88
N GLY A 120 2.37 -6.82 3.11
CA GLY A 120 3.51 -6.23 3.81
C GLY A 120 4.80 -7.05 3.76
#